data_AF-A0A523ARG8-F1
#
_entry.id   AF-A0A523ARG8-F1
#
_cell.length_a   1.000
_cell.length_b   1.000
_cell.length_c   1.000
_cell.angle_alpha   90.00
_cell.angle_beta   90.00
_cell.angle_gamma   90.00
#
_symmetry.space_group_name_H-M   'P 1'
#
loop_
_entity.id
_entity.type
_entity.pdbx_description
1 polymer ?
#
loop_
_entity_poly.entity_id
_entity_poly.type
_entity_poly.pdbx_seq_one_letter_code
_entity_poly.pdbx_strand_id
1 'polypeptide(L)' 'SGGKVTDGILNMIEMAFRAYDPCYACATHFALGKMPLEVKIYDKDRNLLYTLRRP' A
#
# COMPACT_ATOMS: atom_id res chain seq x y z
N SER A 1 5.98 -13.97 -16.59
CA SER A 1 6.90 -13.79 -15.46
C SER A 1 6.27 -12.82 -14.48
N GLY A 2 5.58 -13.30 -13.45
CA GLY A 2 5.00 -12.44 -12.42
C GLY A 2 6.13 -11.71 -11.71
N GLY A 3 6.28 -10.41 -11.98
CA GLY A 3 7.36 -9.60 -11.44
C GLY A 3 7.41 -9.72 -9.91
N LYS A 4 8.63 -9.86 -9.37
CA LYS A 4 8.82 -10.00 -7.93
C LYS A 4 8.37 -8.69 -7.27
N VAL A 5 7.37 -8.77 -6.41
CA VAL A 5 6.95 -7.63 -5.59
C VAL A 5 8.05 -7.40 -4.56
N THR A 6 8.76 -6.28 -4.68
CA THR A 6 9.85 -5.92 -3.77
C THR A 6 9.41 -4.81 -2.83
N ASP A 7 10.08 -4.70 -1.67
CA ASP A 7 9.82 -3.63 -0.71
C ASP A 7 9.99 -2.23 -1.32
N GLY A 8 10.88 -2.08 -2.31
CA GLY A 8 11.04 -0.83 -3.04
C GLY A 8 9.78 -0.41 -3.80
N ILE A 9 9.08 -1.36 -4.43
CA ILE A 9 7.81 -1.08 -5.12
C ILE A 9 6.73 -0.70 -4.09
N LEU A 10 6.72 -1.37 -2.93
CA LEU A 10 5.77 -1.07 -1.86
C LEU A 10 5.97 0.33 -1.28
N ASN A 11 7.22 0.75 -1.08
CA ASN A 11 7.54 2.10 -0.60
C ASN A 11 7.07 3.18 -1.58
N MET A 12 7.24 2.96 -2.89
CA MET A 12 6.76 3.90 -3.91
C MET A 12 5.22 4.00 -3.92
N ILE A 13 4.51 2.88 -3.74
CA ILE A 13 3.05 2.86 -3.64
C ILE A 13 2.60 3.65 -2.40
N GLU A 14 3.26 3.47 -1.25
CA GLU A 14 2.95 4.22 -0.03
C GLU A 14 3.16 5.74 -0.22
N MET A 15 4.25 6.14 -0.88
CA MET A 15 4.50 7.55 -1.18
C MET A 15 3.42 8.15 -2.09
N ALA A 16 3.02 7.43 -3.15
CA ALA A 16 1.98 7.88 -4.05
C ALA A 16 0.62 8.00 -3.33
N PHE A 17 0.30 7.06 -2.44
CA PHE A 17 -0.93 7.09 -1.65
C PHE A 17 -0.97 8.29 -0.68
N ARG A 18 0.15 8.60 0.00
CA ARG A 18 0.28 9.78 0.87
C ARG A 18 0.17 11.10 0.11
N ALA A 19 0.63 11.16 -1.14
CA ALA A 19 0.53 12.34 -1.97
C ALA A 19 -0.89 12.56 -2.54
N TYR A 20 -1.65 11.48 -2.74
CA TYR A 20 -3.01 11.54 -3.29
C TYR A 20 -4.04 12.07 -2.28
N ASP A 21 -3.83 11.81 -0.98
CA ASP A 21 -4.69 12.31 0.08
C ASP A 21 -3.90 13.12 1.13
N PRO A 22 -3.91 14.46 1.06
CA PRO A 22 -3.22 15.31 2.03
C PRO A 22 -3.75 15.13 3.47
N CYS A 23 -4.97 14.62 3.69
CA CYS A 23 -5.43 14.27 5.04
C CYS A 23 -4.61 13.11 5.63
N TYR A 24 -4.15 12.16 4.83
CA TYR A 24 -3.23 11.09 5.26
C TYR A 24 -1.75 11.50 5.27
N ALA A 25 -1.40 12.64 4.66
CA ALA A 25 -0.08 13.27 4.82
C ALA A 25 0.07 13.97 6.18
N CYS A 26 -1.04 14.44 6.77
CA CYS A 26 -1.04 15.05 8.09
C CYS A 26 -0.98 13.98 9.19
N ALA A 27 0.06 14.07 10.03
CA ALA A 27 0.34 13.16 11.15
C ALA A 27 -0.82 13.00 12.16
N THR A 28 -1.87 13.82 12.11
CA THR A 28 -3.05 13.74 12.97
C THR A 28 -3.86 12.46 12.78
N HIS A 29 -3.93 11.89 11.57
CA HIS A 29 -4.56 10.57 11.36
C HIS A 29 -3.64 9.39 11.74
N PHE A 30 -2.32 9.63 11.76
CA PHE A 30 -1.31 8.68 12.24
C PHE A 30 -1.17 8.69 13.77
N ALA A 31 -1.63 9.74 14.45
CA ALA A 31 -1.49 9.93 15.90
C ALA A 31 -2.24 8.88 16.75
N LEU A 32 -3.22 8.19 16.16
CA LEU A 32 -3.93 7.07 16.78
C LEU A 32 -3.37 5.68 16.37
N GLY A 33 -2.27 5.65 15.61
CA GLY A 33 -1.42 4.47 15.43
C GLY A 33 -1.97 3.36 14.54
N LYS A 34 -3.02 3.60 13.75
CA LYS A 34 -3.58 2.58 12.84
C LYS A 34 -3.94 3.20 11.49
N MET A 35 -3.05 3.04 10.52
CA MET A 35 -3.39 3.18 9.11
C MET A 35 -3.23 1.80 8.47
N PRO A 36 -4.24 0.92 8.59
CA PRO A 36 -4.16 -0.41 8.03
C PRO A 36 -4.19 -0.33 6.50
N LEU A 37 -3.02 -0.23 5.88
CA LEU A 37 -2.89 -0.29 4.42
C LEU A 37 -2.95 -1.75 3.99
N GLU A 38 -4.03 -2.13 3.29
CA GLU A 38 -4.19 -3.44 2.67
C GLU A 38 -3.98 -3.32 1.15
N VAL A 39 -2.93 -3.96 0.64
CA VAL A 39 -2.63 -4.01 -0.80
C VAL A 39 -2.92 -5.40 -1.32
N LYS A 40 -3.85 -5.52 -2.28
CA LYS A 40 -4.17 -6.77 -2.98
C LYS A 40 -3.58 -6.73 -4.39
N ILE A 41 -2.77 -7.73 -4.71
CA ILE A 41 -2.08 -7.84 -5.99
C ILE A 41 -2.74 -8.95 -6.77
N TYR A 42 -3.23 -8.63 -7.96
CA TYR A 42 -3.91 -9.58 -8.85
C TYR A 42 -3.09 -9.81 -10.13
N ASP A 43 -3.20 -11.00 -10.71
CA ASP A 43 -2.69 -11.25 -12.06
C ASP A 43 -3.64 -10.71 -13.15
N LYS A 44 -3.23 -10.89 -14.42
CA LYS A 44 -4.02 -10.46 -15.59
C LYS A 44 -5.40 -11.13 -15.70
N ASP A 45 -5.58 -12.30 -15.08
CA ASP A 45 -6.81 -13.09 -15.08
C ASP A 45 -7.63 -12.82 -13.81
N ARG A 46 -7.25 -11.80 -13.02
CA ARG A 46 -7.88 -11.37 -11.78
C ARG A 46 -7.77 -12.38 -10.64
N ASN A 47 -6.81 -13.31 -10.69
CA ASN A 47 -6.49 -14.17 -9.56
C ASN A 47 -5.67 -13.39 -8.53
N LEU A 48 -6.02 -13.55 -7.25
CA LEU A 48 -5.29 -12.92 -6.16
C LEU A 48 -3.93 -13.61 -5.96
N LEU A 49 -2.85 -12.86 -6.15
CA LEU A 49 -1.47 -13.33 -5.92
C LEU A 49 -1.02 -13.09 -4.49
N TYR A 50 -1.21 -11.87 -3.98
CA TYR A 50 -0.72 -11.46 -2.67
C TYR A 50 -1.68 -10.49 -1.98
N THR A 51 -1.76 -10.59 -0.65
CA THR A 51 -2.35 -9.56 0.21
C THR A 51 -1.28 -9.10 1.20
N LEU A 52 -0.99 -7.81 1.20
CA LEU A 52 0.00 -7.19 2.08
C LEU A 52 -0.74 -6.26 3.04
N ARG A 53 -0.45 -6.37 4.33
CA ARG A 53 -1.07 -5.54 5.37
C ARG A 53 0.03 -4.88 6.18
N ARG A 54 -0.02 -3.56 6.34
CA ARG A 54 0.71 -2.86 7.40
C ARG A 54 -0.26 -2.52 8.52
N PRO A 55 0.04 -2.86 9.80
CA PRO A 55 -0.77 -2.42 10.94
C PRO A 55 -0.70 -0.89 11.13
#